data_AF-A0A6B3GTK9-F1
#
_entry.id   AF-A0A6B3GTK9-F1
#
_cell.length_a   1.000
_cell.length_b   1.000
_cell.length_c   1.000
_cell.angle_alpha   90.00
_cell.angle_beta   90.00
_cell.angle_gamma   90.00
#
_symmetry.space_group_name_H-M   'P 1'
#
loop_
_entity.id
_entity.type
_entity.pdbx_description
1 polymer ?
#
loop_
_entity_poly.entity_id
_entity_poly.type
_entity_poly.pdbx_seq_one_letter_code
_entity_poly.pdbx_strand_id
1 'polypeptide(L)'
;MNTEALLRDVRARLSEGGLRACLLVRDLDTGEELGIEPDTDLPSASLVKVPLALATLERIRRGELDGAAPVDVAPGRVTTPGPTGLSRFRHPARIAIDDLLYLSTCLSDGTAADALFDLTPPARVAGLLR
;
A
#
# COMPACT_ATOMS: atom_id res chain seq x y z
N MET A 1 30.27 0.29 17.73
CA MET A 1 29.23 -0.72 18.04
C MET A 1 29.21 -1.69 16.88
N ASN A 2 29.27 -3.01 17.11
CA ASN A 2 29.16 -3.98 16.01
C ASN A 2 27.68 -4.23 15.66
N THR A 3 27.42 -4.81 14.49
CA THR A 3 26.07 -5.06 13.98
C THR A 3 25.21 -5.88 14.94
N GLU A 4 25.79 -6.89 15.60
CA GLU A 4 25.07 -7.70 16.60
C GLU A 4 24.60 -6.88 17.80
N ALA A 5 25.45 -5.98 18.32
CA ALA A 5 25.10 -5.11 19.43
C ALA A 5 24.00 -4.13 19.04
N LEU A 6 24.03 -3.59 17.82
CA LEU A 6 22.96 -2.73 17.28
C LEU A 6 21.64 -3.49 17.19
N LEU A 7 21.63 -4.69 16.58
CA LEU A 7 20.40 -5.49 16.45
C LEU A 7 19.82 -5.87 17.82
N ARG A 8 20.68 -6.19 18.80
CA ARG A 8 20.24 -6.48 20.17
C ARG A 8 19.60 -5.27 20.83
N ASP A 9 20.18 -4.08 20.67
CA ASP A 9 19.62 -2.82 21.18
C ASP A 9 18.25 -2.52 20.56
N VAL A 10 18.11 -2.64 19.23
CA VAL A 10 16.83 -2.44 18.54
C VAL A 10 15.76 -3.42 19.05
N ARG A 11 16.10 -4.70 19.26
CA ARG A 11 15.19 -5.69 19.84
C ARG A 11 14.75 -5.35 21.26
N ALA A 12 15.69 -4.90 22.08
CA ALA A 12 15.39 -4.47 23.44
C ALA A 12 14.40 -3.31 23.43
N ARG A 13 14.63 -2.27 22.60
CA ARG A 13 13.74 -1.11 22.47
C ARG A 13 12.36 -1.46 21.93
N LEU A 14 12.27 -2.38 20.97
CA LEU A 14 10.99 -2.89 20.47
C LEU A 14 10.20 -3.59 21.59
N SER A 15 10.87 -4.46 22.36
CA SER A 15 10.28 -5.14 23.51
C SER A 15 9.88 -4.15 24.62
N GLU A 16 10.75 -3.16 24.87
CA GLU A 16 10.56 -1.89 25.56
C GLU A 16 9.15 -1.31 25.38
N GLY A 17 8.81 -1.09 24.11
CA GLY A 17 7.54 -0.49 23.68
C GLY A 17 6.39 -1.47 23.48
N GLY A 18 6.53 -2.75 23.82
CA GLY A 18 5.52 -3.77 23.57
C GLY A 18 5.28 -4.08 22.09
N LEU A 19 6.29 -3.83 21.24
CA LEU A 19 6.22 -4.03 19.79
C LEU A 19 6.94 -5.32 19.39
N ARG A 20 6.33 -6.02 18.42
CA ARG A 20 7.03 -6.98 17.56
C ARG A 20 7.09 -6.38 16.16
N ALA A 21 8.26 -6.39 15.55
CA ALA A 21 8.47 -5.83 14.22
C ALA A 21 9.30 -6.79 13.36
N CYS A 22 9.05 -6.75 12.06
CA CYS A 22 9.86 -7.38 11.03
C CYS A 22 10.46 -6.24 10.21
N LEU A 23 11.79 -6.17 10.14
CA LEU A 23 12.52 -5.05 9.55
C LEU A 23 13.57 -5.57 8.58
N LEU A 24 13.72 -4.90 7.45
CA LEU A 24 14.83 -5.10 6.53
C LEU A 24 15.25 -3.73 5.99
N VAL A 25 16.55 -3.47 6.02
CA VAL A 25 17.18 -2.33 5.36
C VAL A 25 18.20 -2.90 4.39
N ARG A 26 18.13 -2.44 3.13
CA ARG A 26 19.02 -2.85 2.06
C ARG A 26 19.61 -1.61 1.39
N ASP A 27 20.91 -1.59 1.24
CA ASP A 27 21.58 -0.68 0.31
C ASP A 27 21.30 -1.15 -1.12
N LEU A 28 20.68 -0.29 -1.94
CA LEU A 28 20.27 -0.67 -3.29
C LEU A 28 21.43 -0.67 -4.30
N ASP A 29 22.56 -0.01 -3.99
CA ASP A 29 23.75 0.02 -4.84
C ASP A 29 24.63 -1.22 -4.59
N THR A 30 24.81 -1.60 -3.32
CA THR A 30 25.71 -2.70 -2.92
C THR A 30 24.99 -4.02 -2.69
N GLY A 31 23.70 -3.99 -2.37
CA GLY A 31 22.94 -5.16 -1.95
C GLY A 31 23.23 -5.61 -0.52
N GLU A 32 24.01 -4.86 0.26
CA GLU A 32 24.23 -5.18 1.68
C GLU A 32 22.93 -5.00 2.48
N GLU A 33 22.67 -5.93 3.40
CA GLU A 33 21.41 -6.03 4.13
C GLU A 33 21.60 -6.15 5.63
N LEU A 34 20.63 -5.60 6.36
CA LEU A 34 20.49 -5.78 7.81
C LEU A 34 19.01 -5.92 8.17
N GLY A 35 18.66 -6.91 8.99
CA GLY A 35 17.26 -7.18 9.30
C GLY A 35 16.97 -7.82 10.65
N ILE A 36 15.69 -7.79 10.98
CA ILE A 36 15.05 -8.42 12.13
C ILE A 36 13.88 -9.22 11.59
N GLU A 37 13.95 -10.55 11.65
CA GLU A 37 12.89 -11.46 11.15
C GLU A 37 12.38 -11.05 9.75
N PRO A 38 13.26 -10.75 8.76
CA PRO A 38 12.85 -10.07 7.53
C PRO A 38 11.90 -10.90 6.65
N ASP A 39 11.92 -12.21 6.80
CA ASP A 39 11.13 -13.17 5.99
C ASP A 39 9.85 -13.63 6.71
N THR A 40 9.43 -12.95 7.78
CA THR A 40 8.20 -13.30 8.50
C THR A 40 6.99 -12.67 7.84
N ASP A 41 6.04 -13.50 7.41
CA ASP A 41 4.78 -13.05 6.85
C ASP A 41 3.88 -12.37 7.88
N LEU A 42 3.38 -11.18 7.53
CA LEU A 42 2.42 -10.40 8.31
C LEU A 42 1.29 -9.90 7.41
N PRO A 43 0.09 -9.65 7.96
CA PRO A 43 -0.95 -8.94 7.23
C PRO A 43 -0.45 -7.57 6.77
N SER A 44 -0.49 -7.32 5.46
CA SER A 44 0.10 -6.12 4.84
C SER A 44 -0.71 -4.84 5.07
N ALA A 45 -1.98 -4.95 5.49
CA ALA A 45 -2.90 -3.81 5.61
C ALA A 45 -2.86 -2.92 4.35
N SER A 46 -2.77 -1.60 4.51
CA SER A 46 -2.72 -0.66 3.38
C SER A 46 -1.47 -0.79 2.49
N LEU A 47 -0.44 -1.57 2.86
CA LEU A 47 0.72 -1.79 1.98
C LEU A 47 0.36 -2.50 0.68
N VAL A 48 -0.78 -3.23 0.66
CA VAL A 48 -1.32 -3.85 -0.57
C VAL A 48 -1.62 -2.83 -1.69
N LYS A 49 -1.74 -1.54 -1.36
CA LYS A 49 -2.01 -0.47 -2.34
C LYS A 49 -0.80 -0.17 -3.22
N VAL A 50 0.42 -0.48 -2.77
CA VAL A 50 1.65 -0.33 -3.58
C VAL A 50 1.62 -1.24 -4.82
N PRO A 51 1.44 -2.57 -4.71
CA PRO A 51 1.33 -3.42 -5.89
C PRO A 51 0.05 -3.17 -6.70
N LEU A 52 -1.05 -2.74 -6.07
CA LEU A 52 -2.26 -2.32 -6.80
C LEU A 52 -1.98 -1.13 -7.73
N ALA A 53 -1.26 -0.13 -7.24
CA ALA A 53 -0.87 1.03 -8.03
C ALA A 53 0.02 0.62 -9.20
N LEU A 54 1.05 -0.19 -8.94
CA LEU A 54 1.94 -0.73 -9.98
C LEU A 54 1.15 -1.47 -11.07
N ALA A 55 0.24 -2.37 -10.67
CA ALA A 55 -0.53 -3.17 -11.61
C ALA A 55 -1.51 -2.35 -12.45
N THR A 56 -2.13 -1.32 -11.86
CA THR A 56 -3.03 -0.42 -12.59
C THR A 56 -2.25 0.47 -13.54
N LEU A 57 -1.12 1.04 -13.12
CA LEU A 57 -0.24 1.85 -13.98
C LEU A 57 0.30 1.04 -15.15
N GLU A 58 0.67 -0.22 -14.94
CA GLU A 58 1.13 -1.10 -16.02
C GLU A 58 0.03 -1.34 -17.07
N ARG A 59 -1.23 -1.46 -16.63
CA ARG A 59 -2.37 -1.59 -17.54
C ARG A 59 -2.66 -0.30 -18.30
N ILE A 60 -2.51 0.86 -17.66
CA ILE A 60 -2.57 2.16 -18.34
C ILE A 60 -1.48 2.25 -19.40
N ARG A 61 -0.23 1.91 -19.05
CA ARG A 61 0.91 1.91 -19.97
C ARG A 61 0.69 0.98 -21.17
N ARG A 62 0.00 -0.15 -20.99
CA ARG A 62 -0.38 -1.09 -22.06
C ARG A 62 -1.59 -0.65 -22.89
N GLY A 63 -2.26 0.44 -22.52
CA GLY A 63 -3.49 0.89 -23.15
C GLY A 63 -4.71 0.02 -22.82
N GLU A 64 -4.63 -0.83 -21.79
CA GLU A 64 -5.77 -1.62 -21.31
C GLU A 64 -6.74 -0.79 -20.45
N LEU A 65 -6.24 0.29 -19.86
CA LEU A 65 -6.99 1.30 -19.12
C LEU A 65 -6.58 2.69 -19.64
N ASP A 66 -7.50 3.63 -19.57
CA ASP A 66 -7.21 5.06 -19.79
C ASP A 66 -7.18 5.76 -18.43
N GLY A 67 -6.02 6.32 -18.06
CA GLY A 67 -5.85 7.04 -16.79
C GLY A 67 -6.81 8.22 -16.62
N ALA A 68 -7.24 8.83 -17.73
CA ALA A 68 -8.20 9.93 -17.75
C ALA A 68 -9.67 9.46 -17.66
N ALA A 69 -9.95 8.16 -17.74
CA ALA A 69 -11.31 7.65 -17.71
C ALA A 69 -11.96 7.95 -16.35
N PRO A 70 -13.14 8.59 -16.33
CA PRO A 70 -13.82 8.91 -15.08
C PRO A 70 -14.59 7.70 -14.53
N VAL A 71 -14.45 7.47 -13.22
CA VAL A 71 -15.16 6.42 -12.47
C VAL A 71 -16.14 7.07 -11.51
N ASP A 72 -17.39 6.60 -11.51
CA ASP A 72 -18.39 6.96 -10.51
C ASP A 72 -18.15 6.15 -9.23
N VAL A 73 -17.83 6.84 -8.14
CA VAL A 73 -17.48 6.22 -6.86
C VAL A 73 -18.54 6.57 -5.82
N ALA A 74 -19.11 5.53 -5.22
CA ALA A 74 -20.04 5.69 -4.10
C ALA A 74 -19.29 6.17 -2.84
N PRO A 75 -19.90 7.02 -1.99
CA PRO A 75 -19.26 7.51 -0.78
C PRO A 75 -19.12 6.40 0.26
N GLY A 76 -17.96 6.28 0.92
CA GLY A 76 -17.78 5.32 2.01
C GLY A 76 -18.56 5.66 3.28
N ARG A 77 -18.84 6.96 3.53
CA ARG A 77 -19.62 7.49 4.67
C ARG A 77 -19.10 7.09 6.05
N VAL A 78 -17.86 6.62 6.16
CA VAL A 78 -17.28 6.20 7.43
C VAL A 78 -17.08 7.39 8.36
N THR A 79 -17.58 7.26 9.59
CA THR A 79 -17.46 8.30 10.63
C THR A 79 -16.49 7.93 11.74
N THR A 80 -16.06 6.66 11.81
CA THR A 80 -15.09 6.20 12.79
C THR A 80 -13.67 6.68 12.44
N PRO A 81 -12.75 6.76 13.43
CA PRO A 81 -11.34 7.09 13.17
C PRO A 81 -10.65 6.07 12.27
N GLY A 82 -9.65 6.52 11.51
CA GLY A 82 -8.80 5.67 10.66
C GLY A 82 -8.90 5.99 9.18
N PRO A 83 -10.04 5.70 8.50
CA PRO A 83 -10.16 5.88 7.05
C PRO A 83 -10.07 7.34 6.58
N THR A 84 -9.58 7.53 5.35
CA THR A 84 -9.27 8.81 4.70
C THR A 84 -10.03 9.00 3.38
N GLY A 85 -10.03 10.22 2.84
CA GLY A 85 -10.54 10.52 1.49
C GLY A 85 -12.02 10.16 1.27
N LEU A 86 -12.32 9.55 0.12
CA LEU A 86 -13.62 9.05 -0.35
C LEU A 86 -14.28 8.11 0.66
N SER A 87 -13.47 7.40 1.46
CA SER A 87 -13.97 6.59 2.56
C SER A 87 -14.83 7.40 3.55
N ARG A 88 -14.59 8.72 3.66
CA ARG A 88 -15.35 9.65 4.53
C ARG A 88 -16.36 10.52 3.77
N PHE A 89 -16.40 10.46 2.44
CA PHE A 89 -17.32 11.28 1.65
C PHE A 89 -18.77 11.01 2.06
N ARG A 90 -19.64 12.02 1.88
CA ARG A 90 -21.07 11.91 2.15
C ARG A 90 -21.90 11.66 0.89
N HIS A 91 -21.37 12.01 -0.27
CA HIS A 91 -22.07 11.98 -1.56
C HIS A 91 -21.20 11.30 -2.62
N PRO A 92 -21.81 10.75 -3.69
CA PRO A 92 -21.06 10.20 -4.82
C PRO A 92 -20.10 11.23 -5.43
N ALA A 93 -19.00 10.73 -5.98
CA ALA A 93 -18.01 11.52 -6.70
C ALA A 93 -17.64 10.85 -8.02
N ARG A 94 -17.25 11.65 -9.02
CA ARG A 94 -16.76 11.17 -10.30
C ARG A 94 -15.31 11.59 -10.47
N ILE A 95 -14.39 10.63 -10.52
CA ILE A 95 -12.94 10.85 -10.37
C ILE A 95 -12.19 10.06 -11.44
N ALA A 96 -11.15 10.64 -12.03
CA ALA A 96 -10.32 9.95 -13.01
C ALA A 96 -9.48 8.82 -12.36
N ILE A 97 -9.12 7.78 -13.13
CA ILE A 97 -8.31 6.67 -12.62
C ILE A 97 -6.96 7.16 -12.07
N ASP A 98 -6.31 8.12 -12.74
CA ASP A 98 -5.04 8.69 -12.27
C ASP A 98 -5.18 9.39 -10.90
N ASP A 99 -6.31 10.06 -10.66
CA ASP A 99 -6.60 10.69 -9.38
C ASP A 99 -6.96 9.65 -8.30
N LEU A 100 -7.66 8.57 -8.66
CA LEU A 100 -7.89 7.44 -7.75
C LEU A 100 -6.58 6.77 -7.32
N LEU A 101 -5.60 6.67 -8.22
CA LEU A 101 -4.25 6.18 -7.90
C LEU A 101 -3.56 7.06 -6.86
N TYR A 102 -3.64 8.39 -7.02
CA TYR A 102 -3.14 9.34 -6.02
C TYR A 102 -3.84 9.17 -4.67
N LEU A 103 -5.17 9.14 -4.64
CA LEU A 103 -5.95 9.00 -3.40
C LEU A 103 -5.63 7.68 -2.68
N SER A 104 -5.61 6.56 -3.40
CA SER A 104 -5.30 5.25 -2.86
C SER A 104 -3.88 5.19 -2.30
N THR A 105 -2.88 5.64 -3.08
CA THR A 105 -1.46 5.43 -2.76
C THR A 105 -0.93 6.46 -1.78
N CYS A 106 -1.21 7.74 -2.02
CA CYS A 106 -0.62 8.85 -1.27
C CYS A 106 -1.43 9.24 -0.03
N LEU A 107 -2.75 9.00 -0.02
CA LEU A 107 -3.62 9.29 1.13
C LEU A 107 -4.14 8.04 1.82
N SER A 108 -3.74 6.85 1.37
CA SER A 108 -4.22 5.57 1.88
C SER A 108 -5.75 5.43 1.85
N ASP A 109 -6.42 6.06 0.89
CA ASP A 109 -7.88 5.99 0.78
C ASP A 109 -8.33 4.57 0.42
N GLY A 110 -9.15 3.96 1.29
CA GLY A 110 -9.65 2.60 1.11
C GLY A 110 -10.67 2.50 -0.02
N THR A 111 -11.63 3.43 -0.08
CA THR A 111 -12.67 3.45 -1.13
C THR A 111 -12.07 3.71 -2.51
N ALA A 112 -11.01 4.52 -2.62
CA ALA A 112 -10.29 4.67 -3.88
C ALA A 112 -9.57 3.37 -4.27
N ALA A 113 -8.95 2.67 -3.31
CA ALA A 113 -8.31 1.38 -3.55
C ALA A 113 -9.33 0.32 -4.01
N ASP A 114 -10.53 0.28 -3.42
CA ASP A 114 -11.58 -0.66 -3.81
C ASP A 114 -12.05 -0.40 -5.26
N ALA A 115 -12.26 0.87 -5.63
CA ALA A 115 -12.59 1.24 -7.01
C ALA A 115 -11.50 0.82 -8.01
N LEU A 116 -10.22 0.90 -7.62
CA LEU A 116 -9.11 0.41 -8.42
C LEU A 116 -9.05 -1.13 -8.48
N PHE A 117 -9.42 -1.84 -7.41
CA PHE A 117 -9.51 -3.30 -7.41
C PHE A 117 -10.65 -3.82 -8.28
N ASP A 118 -11.77 -3.09 -8.37
CA ASP A 118 -12.85 -3.43 -9.31
C ASP A 118 -12.36 -3.39 -10.76
N LEU A 119 -11.45 -2.47 -11.08
CA LEU A 119 -10.81 -2.39 -12.38
C LEU A 119 -9.72 -3.45 -12.53
N THR A 120 -8.82 -3.58 -11.54
CA THR A 120 -7.65 -4.47 -11.50
C THR A 120 -7.76 -5.46 -10.34
N PRO A 121 -8.46 -6.60 -10.52
CA PRO A 121 -8.77 -7.52 -9.43
C PRO A 121 -7.54 -8.07 -8.69
N PRO A 122 -7.65 -8.47 -7.41
CA PRO A 122 -6.52 -8.96 -6.61
C PRO A 122 -5.73 -10.09 -7.28
N ALA A 123 -6.38 -11.00 -8.00
CA ALA A 123 -5.69 -12.07 -8.75
C ALA A 123 -4.79 -11.54 -9.87
N ARG A 124 -5.20 -10.45 -10.56
CA ARG A 124 -4.39 -9.78 -11.58
C ARG A 124 -3.22 -9.03 -10.95
N VAL A 125 -3.44 -8.36 -9.81
CA VAL A 125 -2.37 -7.71 -9.05
C VAL A 125 -1.33 -8.75 -8.61
N ALA A 126 -1.77 -9.84 -7.99
CA ALA A 126 -0.90 -10.92 -7.54
C ALA A 126 -0.16 -11.59 -8.71
N GLY A 127 -0.79 -11.71 -9.88
CA GLY A 127 -0.18 -12.25 -11.09
C GLY A 127 0.96 -11.40 -11.66
N LEU A 128 1.00 -10.09 -11.36
CA LEU A 128 2.11 -9.22 -11.78
C LEU A 128 3.34 -9.35 -10.86
N LEU A 129 3.14 -9.77 -9.61
CA LEU A 129 4.21 -9.88 -8.61
C LEU A 129 4.93 -11.25 -8.63
N ARG A 130 4.42 -12.19 -9.41
CA ARG A 130 4.98 -13.54 -9.59
C ARG A 130 5.78 -13.61 -10.89
#